data_AF-A0AA88WEV3-F1
#
_entry.id   AF-A0AA88WEV3-F1
#
_cell.length_a   1.000
_cell.length_b   1.000
_cell.length_c   1.000
_cell.angle_alpha   90.00
_cell.angle_beta   90.00
_cell.angle_gamma   90.00
#
_symmetry.space_group_name_H-M   'P 1'
#
loop_
_entity.id
_entity.type
_entity.pdbx_description
1 polymer ?
#
loop_
_entity_poly.entity_id
_entity_poly.type
_entity_poly.pdbx_seq_one_letter_code
_entity_poly.pdbx_strand_id
1 'polypeptide(L)'
;MSLETLNALHLSEESAEQPQPFSARLLAPQLHQALDSCSQSIKSGDIRQSEALAFEVADFLSSISDSVASELDGDEAERTAYEIVSKIHQYITSLPLDQDVMDVLAFHLPKAAARFACASGRCSEVAESRQSERRWKKKAALGSPSQKLSKTGYFAPLLSGLAKVFRSIQRQHFKNIKAAVMIILNALKATSLEPAIEDTSSKDLFDEVILVARSIQAVSVKLEGDDNRKLRALFGLFVLQIMALASISRRDKVASCTPLVLQLSQFLQFCGLSNLGLITGCEVEMLTSIAIGDDGDDYTSCFCYVKHGAALAVIWGHESIGVTVGAELDLSTVKDELRRNQTERWQALGMLNHILSCAYLPWELKKQAINFLLCVMEGNVEKCHDERTDASGFVPCLYASLQAVRMVLMYAPDAVLRKDAFHAFKRVLADVPACLRFETLLALVKNNECSSMIALLLDLVREELRMEYRQRISSGNEVRQSESSLCHEPYFWRAEVLEFVELVLRPTKGGPPSLPEDTDAVLSALTLYKFSLMTESA
;
A
#
# COMPACT_ATOMS: atom_id res chain seq x y z
N MET A 1 -65.52 0.85 24.99
CA MET A 1 -66.42 1.94 25.43
C MET A 1 -65.73 2.59 26.61
N SER A 2 -65.34 3.86 26.61
CA SER A 2 -65.75 5.01 25.81
C SER A 2 -64.58 6.01 25.70
N LEU A 3 -64.50 6.67 24.54
CA LEU A 3 -63.82 7.96 24.37
C LEU A 3 -64.37 8.97 25.38
N GLU A 4 -63.59 10.01 25.69
CA GLU A 4 -63.94 11.17 26.53
C GLU A 4 -63.63 11.03 28.03
N THR A 5 -62.35 11.04 28.41
CA THR A 5 -61.87 11.63 29.69
C THR A 5 -60.35 11.62 29.76
N LEU A 6 -59.70 12.53 29.03
CA LEU A 6 -58.37 13.08 29.39
C LEU A 6 -57.95 14.28 28.50
N ASN A 7 -58.92 15.07 28.03
CA ASN A 7 -58.67 16.42 27.53
C ASN A 7 -58.82 17.40 28.70
N ALA A 8 -57.73 17.66 29.39
CA ALA A 8 -57.44 18.90 30.10
C ALA A 8 -56.27 18.64 31.04
N LEU A 9 -55.06 19.07 30.66
CA LEU A 9 -54.23 19.93 31.48
C LEU A 9 -52.95 20.31 30.71
N HIS A 10 -52.65 21.60 30.77
CA HIS A 10 -51.43 22.28 30.36
C HIS A 10 -51.15 22.50 28.87
N LEU A 11 -51.87 23.48 28.34
CA LEU A 11 -51.24 24.64 27.68
C LEU A 11 -50.12 25.21 28.55
N SER A 12 -48.90 25.22 28.01
CA SER A 12 -47.97 26.36 28.04
C SER A 12 -46.95 26.11 26.93
N GLU A 13 -47.30 26.58 25.74
CA GLU A 13 -46.38 26.79 24.64
C GLU A 13 -45.36 27.85 25.07
N GLU A 14 -44.22 27.42 25.61
CA GLU A 14 -42.99 28.20 25.49
C GLU A 14 -42.45 27.97 24.09
N SER A 15 -42.41 29.05 23.32
CA SER A 15 -41.94 29.15 21.96
C SER A 15 -40.43 28.85 21.91
N ALA A 16 -40.08 27.57 21.80
CA ALA A 16 -38.76 27.19 21.32
C ALA A 16 -38.71 27.45 19.81
N GLU A 17 -37.93 28.45 19.41
CA GLU A 17 -37.64 28.79 18.02
C GLU A 17 -37.27 27.52 17.23
N GLN A 18 -38.13 27.15 16.28
CA GLN A 18 -37.76 26.19 15.23
C GLN A 18 -36.67 26.82 14.37
N PRO A 19 -35.57 26.10 14.04
CA PRO A 19 -34.62 26.58 13.04
C PRO A 19 -35.37 26.74 11.71
N GLN A 20 -35.34 27.95 11.13
CA GLN A 20 -35.95 28.19 9.83
C GLN A 20 -35.28 27.32 8.75
N PRO A 21 -36.03 26.80 7.77
CA PRO A 21 -35.46 26.02 6.68
C PRO A 21 -34.49 26.89 5.86
N PHE A 22 -33.28 26.39 5.64
CA PHE A 22 -32.23 27.01 4.83
C PHE A 22 -32.69 27.14 3.36
N SER A 23 -33.25 28.29 2.99
CA SER A 23 -33.54 28.59 1.59
C SER A 23 -32.28 29.09 0.87
N ALA A 24 -31.92 28.46 -0.26
CA ALA A 24 -30.81 28.87 -1.13
C ALA A 24 -30.79 30.39 -1.45
N ARG A 25 -31.99 31.02 -1.52
CA ARG A 25 -32.17 32.46 -1.77
C ARG A 25 -31.59 33.38 -0.68
N LEU A 26 -31.46 32.91 0.56
CA LEU A 26 -30.91 33.69 1.69
C LEU A 26 -29.41 33.48 1.88
N LEU A 27 -28.87 32.34 1.45
CA LEU A 27 -27.45 31.98 1.59
C LEU A 27 -26.57 32.70 0.56
N ALA A 28 -27.14 32.94 -0.61
CA ALA A 28 -26.45 33.45 -1.77
C ALA A 28 -25.98 34.93 -1.64
N PRO A 29 -26.72 35.84 -0.96
CA PRO A 29 -26.26 37.19 -0.61
C PRO A 29 -25.25 37.21 0.54
N GLN A 30 -25.43 36.34 1.54
CA GLN A 30 -24.54 36.24 2.71
C GLN A 30 -23.13 35.80 2.29
N LEU A 31 -23.04 34.83 1.36
CA LEU A 31 -21.76 34.41 0.78
C LEU A 31 -21.06 35.56 0.04
N HIS A 32 -21.81 36.36 -0.73
CA HIS A 32 -21.25 37.49 -1.47
C HIS A 32 -20.72 38.57 -0.51
N GLN A 33 -21.50 38.89 0.53
CA GLN A 33 -21.11 39.86 1.54
C GLN A 33 -19.86 39.41 2.34
N ALA A 34 -19.78 38.13 2.70
CA ALA A 34 -18.62 37.59 3.41
C ALA A 34 -17.36 37.61 2.53
N LEU A 35 -17.50 37.25 1.25
CA LEU A 35 -16.40 37.30 0.28
C LEU A 35 -15.95 38.74 0.00
N ASP A 36 -16.89 39.68 -0.15
CA ASP A 36 -16.57 41.11 -0.32
C ASP A 36 -15.87 41.70 0.90
N SER A 37 -16.31 41.33 2.11
CA SER A 37 -15.67 41.75 3.37
C SER A 37 -14.24 41.22 3.47
N CYS A 38 -14.02 39.96 3.09
CA CYS A 38 -12.69 39.36 3.02
C CYS A 38 -11.79 40.09 2.00
N SER A 39 -12.32 40.37 0.81
CA SER A 39 -11.61 41.13 -0.24
C SER A 39 -11.22 42.55 0.20
N GLN A 40 -12.11 43.25 0.93
CA GLN A 40 -11.83 44.59 1.46
C GLN A 40 -10.76 44.56 2.57
N SER A 41 -10.80 43.57 3.46
CA SER A 41 -9.80 43.40 4.52
C SER A 41 -8.41 43.10 3.95
N ILE A 42 -8.33 42.25 2.91
CA ILE A 42 -7.05 41.96 2.23
C ILE A 42 -6.49 43.22 1.56
N LYS A 43 -7.33 44.02 0.88
CA LYS A 43 -6.92 45.30 0.29
C LYS A 43 -6.46 46.33 1.33
N SER A 44 -6.94 46.22 2.57
CA SER A 44 -6.52 47.08 3.68
C SER A 44 -5.18 46.67 4.31
N GLY A 45 -4.61 45.52 3.91
CA GLY A 45 -3.32 45.03 4.36
C GLY A 45 -3.30 44.38 5.75
N ASP A 46 -4.46 44.16 6.37
CA ASP A 46 -4.56 43.46 7.65
C ASP A 46 -4.55 41.93 7.43
N ILE A 47 -3.35 41.36 7.44
CA ILE A 47 -3.12 39.93 7.22
C ILE A 47 -3.89 39.08 8.24
N ARG A 48 -3.96 39.47 9.51
CA ARG A 48 -4.61 38.67 10.56
C ARG A 48 -6.13 38.69 10.42
N GLN A 49 -6.70 39.85 10.13
CA GLN A 49 -8.14 39.98 9.89
C GLN A 49 -8.55 39.25 8.60
N SER A 50 -7.71 39.30 7.57
CA SER A 50 -7.96 38.59 6.31
C SER A 50 -7.98 37.06 6.46
N GLU A 51 -7.05 36.50 7.24
CA GLU A 51 -7.00 35.06 7.51
C GLU A 51 -8.20 34.61 8.36
N ALA A 52 -8.61 35.41 9.35
CA ALA A 52 -9.80 35.13 10.16
C ALA A 52 -11.09 35.13 9.32
N LEU A 53 -11.28 36.13 8.46
CA LEU A 53 -12.45 36.22 7.57
C LEU A 53 -12.44 35.10 6.51
N ALA A 54 -11.28 34.71 5.99
CA ALA A 54 -11.17 33.57 5.08
C ALA A 54 -11.54 32.24 5.76
N PHE A 55 -11.19 32.10 7.05
CA PHE A 55 -11.60 30.97 7.86
C PHE A 55 -13.11 30.97 8.12
N GLU A 56 -13.71 32.11 8.46
CA GLU A 56 -15.16 32.26 8.64
C GLU A 56 -15.94 31.92 7.37
N VAL A 57 -15.47 32.34 6.19
CA VAL A 57 -16.06 31.95 4.91
C VAL A 57 -15.96 30.44 4.70
N ALA A 58 -14.83 29.83 5.05
CA ALA A 58 -14.66 28.39 4.93
C ALA A 58 -15.55 27.60 5.91
N ASP A 59 -15.73 28.09 7.13
CA ASP A 59 -16.58 27.49 8.16
C ASP A 59 -18.06 27.61 7.80
N PHE A 60 -18.49 28.78 7.33
CA PHE A 60 -19.83 29.01 6.77
C PHE A 60 -20.14 28.05 5.61
N LEU A 61 -19.24 27.92 4.65
CA LEU A 61 -19.39 26.97 3.53
C LEU A 61 -19.36 25.50 3.99
N SER A 62 -18.65 25.18 5.08
CA SER A 62 -18.64 23.84 5.68
C SER A 62 -19.98 23.51 6.32
N SER A 63 -20.52 24.42 7.13
CA SER A 63 -21.82 24.28 7.79
C SER A 63 -22.96 24.10 6.78
N ILE A 64 -22.95 24.88 5.69
CA ILE A 64 -23.95 24.71 4.62
C ILE A 64 -23.79 23.36 3.92
N SER A 65 -22.55 22.93 3.63
CA SER A 65 -22.33 21.63 3.00
C SER A 65 -22.81 20.46 3.86
N ASP A 66 -22.70 20.56 5.19
CA ASP A 66 -23.18 19.51 6.08
C ASP A 66 -24.71 19.54 6.21
N SER A 67 -25.34 20.72 6.29
CA SER A 67 -26.81 20.86 6.26
C SER A 67 -27.43 20.37 4.94
N VAL A 68 -26.83 20.71 3.79
CA VAL A 68 -27.26 20.21 2.47
C VAL A 68 -27.19 18.68 2.38
N ALA A 69 -26.24 18.05 3.10
CA ALA A 69 -26.10 16.60 3.14
C ALA A 69 -27.05 15.90 4.14
N SER A 70 -27.55 16.60 5.17
CA SER A 70 -28.35 16.00 6.24
C SER A 70 -29.83 16.41 6.26
N GLU A 71 -30.22 17.54 5.67
CA GLU A 71 -31.53 18.17 5.90
C GLU A 71 -32.38 18.40 4.64
N LEU A 72 -31.81 18.26 3.44
CA LEU A 72 -32.51 18.57 2.18
C LEU A 72 -32.82 17.31 1.35
N ASP A 73 -33.97 17.33 0.68
CA ASP A 73 -34.34 16.32 -0.33
C ASP A 73 -33.40 16.42 -1.54
N GLY A 74 -33.17 15.31 -2.25
CA GLY A 74 -32.08 15.19 -3.24
C GLY A 74 -32.09 16.29 -4.32
N ASP A 75 -33.27 16.66 -4.81
CA ASP A 75 -33.46 17.70 -5.82
C ASP A 75 -33.20 19.13 -5.29
N GLU A 76 -33.52 19.39 -4.02
CA GLU A 76 -33.35 20.71 -3.39
C GLU A 76 -31.91 20.90 -2.90
N ALA A 77 -31.29 19.83 -2.44
CA ALA A 77 -29.87 19.75 -2.17
C ALA A 77 -29.04 20.04 -3.43
N GLU A 78 -29.39 19.42 -4.57
CA GLU A 78 -28.72 19.67 -5.85
C GLU A 78 -28.83 21.14 -6.29
N ARG A 79 -30.04 21.74 -6.27
CA ARG A 79 -30.21 23.14 -6.68
C ARG A 79 -29.41 24.10 -5.81
N THR A 80 -29.44 23.88 -4.50
CA THR A 80 -28.72 24.71 -3.53
C THR A 80 -27.20 24.60 -3.73
N ALA A 81 -26.69 23.38 -3.90
CA ALA A 81 -25.27 23.15 -4.20
C ALA A 81 -24.85 23.79 -5.54
N TYR A 82 -25.67 23.67 -6.58
CA TYR A 82 -25.40 24.27 -7.89
C TYR A 82 -25.34 25.79 -7.82
N GLU A 83 -26.26 26.43 -7.10
CA GLU A 83 -26.27 27.89 -6.93
C GLU A 83 -25.04 28.37 -6.16
N ILE A 84 -24.64 27.67 -5.10
CA ILE A 84 -23.44 27.99 -4.31
C ILE A 84 -22.17 27.85 -5.16
N VAL A 85 -21.99 26.73 -5.87
CA VAL A 85 -20.82 26.51 -6.73
C VAL A 85 -20.78 27.53 -7.87
N SER A 86 -21.93 27.85 -8.46
CA SER A 86 -22.04 28.87 -9.51
C SER A 86 -21.69 30.26 -8.99
N LYS A 87 -22.05 30.59 -7.75
CA LYS A 87 -21.68 31.88 -7.13
C LYS A 87 -20.21 31.95 -6.73
N ILE A 88 -19.64 30.88 -6.18
CA ILE A 88 -18.20 30.78 -5.96
C ILE A 88 -17.48 30.99 -7.30
N HIS A 89 -17.96 30.34 -8.36
CA HIS A 89 -17.43 30.51 -9.71
C HIS A 89 -17.55 31.95 -10.23
N GLN A 90 -18.73 32.56 -10.09
CA GLN A 90 -18.99 33.94 -10.52
C GLN A 90 -18.11 34.94 -9.77
N TYR A 91 -17.91 34.74 -8.47
CA TYR A 91 -17.06 35.58 -7.64
C TYR A 91 -15.58 35.49 -8.05
N ILE A 92 -15.08 34.27 -8.26
CA ILE A 92 -13.69 34.05 -8.70
C ILE A 92 -13.46 34.65 -10.09
N THR A 93 -14.46 34.60 -10.97
CA THR A 93 -14.36 35.13 -12.34
C THR A 93 -14.53 36.65 -12.41
N SER A 94 -15.26 37.26 -11.47
CA SER A 94 -15.45 38.72 -11.40
C SER A 94 -14.33 39.45 -10.66
N LEU A 95 -13.47 38.74 -9.92
CA LEU A 95 -12.45 39.38 -9.09
C LEU A 95 -11.37 40.09 -9.95
N PRO A 96 -11.15 41.41 -9.76
CA PRO A 96 -10.05 42.13 -10.39
C PRO A 96 -8.70 41.63 -9.84
N LEU A 97 -7.63 41.89 -10.61
CA LEU A 97 -6.26 41.36 -10.58
C LEU A 97 -5.45 41.44 -9.25
N ASP A 98 -6.07 41.44 -8.08
CA ASP A 98 -5.38 41.51 -6.80
C ASP A 98 -4.85 40.13 -6.38
N GLN A 99 -3.55 39.92 -6.59
CA GLN A 99 -2.88 38.64 -6.38
C GLN A 99 -2.90 38.20 -4.91
N ASP A 100 -2.96 39.15 -3.97
CA ASP A 100 -2.95 38.88 -2.54
C ASP A 100 -4.30 38.32 -2.07
N VAL A 101 -5.41 38.81 -2.64
CA VAL A 101 -6.76 38.28 -2.39
C VAL A 101 -6.89 36.86 -2.92
N MET A 102 -6.34 36.62 -4.12
CA MET A 102 -6.32 35.29 -4.72
C MET A 102 -5.45 34.32 -3.92
N ASP A 103 -4.30 34.74 -3.40
CA ASP A 103 -3.40 33.82 -2.69
C ASP A 103 -4.00 33.31 -1.36
N VAL A 104 -4.78 34.13 -0.64
CA VAL A 104 -5.47 33.74 0.59
C VAL A 104 -6.71 32.87 0.29
N LEU A 105 -7.59 33.33 -0.61
CA LEU A 105 -8.85 32.63 -0.90
C LEU A 105 -8.68 31.37 -1.75
N ALA A 106 -7.59 31.26 -2.53
CA ALA A 106 -7.35 30.09 -3.35
C ALA A 106 -7.08 28.82 -2.52
N PHE A 107 -6.73 28.92 -1.23
CA PHE A 107 -6.66 27.72 -0.41
C PHE A 107 -8.04 27.18 0.00
N HIS A 108 -8.98 28.07 0.33
CA HIS A 108 -10.25 27.70 0.95
C HIS A 108 -11.36 27.39 -0.06
N LEU A 109 -11.42 28.13 -1.18
CA LEU A 109 -12.51 28.03 -2.14
C LEU A 109 -12.57 26.71 -2.93
N PRO A 110 -11.46 26.06 -3.36
CA PRO A 110 -11.52 24.74 -4.01
C PRO A 110 -12.05 23.67 -3.10
N LYS A 111 -11.63 23.70 -1.83
CA LYS A 111 -12.04 22.73 -0.82
C LYS A 111 -13.55 22.85 -0.59
N ALA A 112 -14.06 24.07 -0.50
CA ALA A 112 -15.49 24.31 -0.40
C ALA A 112 -16.24 23.89 -1.68
N ALA A 113 -15.79 24.32 -2.86
CA ALA A 113 -16.42 23.98 -4.13
C ALA A 113 -16.45 22.45 -4.38
N ALA A 114 -15.40 21.73 -4.00
CA ALA A 114 -15.33 20.27 -4.14
C ALA A 114 -16.33 19.53 -3.23
N ARG A 115 -16.66 20.08 -2.06
CA ARG A 115 -17.70 19.52 -1.20
C ARG A 115 -19.07 19.60 -1.85
N PHE A 116 -19.39 20.73 -2.47
CA PHE A 116 -20.64 20.90 -3.20
C PHE A 116 -20.67 20.19 -4.57
N ALA A 117 -19.51 19.96 -5.20
CA ALA A 117 -19.42 19.21 -6.46
C ALA A 117 -19.93 17.76 -6.34
N CYS A 118 -20.02 17.22 -5.13
CA CYS A 118 -20.56 15.89 -4.86
C CYS A 118 -22.08 15.81 -5.00
N ALA A 119 -22.78 16.95 -5.00
CA ALA A 119 -24.24 16.99 -5.01
C ALA A 119 -24.84 16.63 -6.38
N SER A 120 -24.16 16.97 -7.50
CA SER A 120 -24.59 16.53 -8.83
C SER A 120 -23.50 16.67 -9.91
N GLY A 121 -23.69 15.99 -11.05
CA GLY A 121 -22.79 16.09 -12.21
C GLY A 121 -22.63 17.52 -12.74
N ARG A 122 -23.70 18.33 -12.67
CA ARG A 122 -23.67 19.75 -13.07
C ARG A 122 -22.81 20.58 -12.11
N CYS A 123 -22.87 20.30 -10.81
CA CYS A 123 -22.00 20.95 -9.81
C CYS A 123 -20.53 20.59 -10.04
N SER A 124 -20.24 19.33 -10.39
CA SER A 124 -18.89 18.88 -10.75
C SER A 124 -18.36 19.61 -11.97
N GLU A 125 -19.15 19.73 -13.05
CA GLU A 125 -18.73 20.45 -14.26
C GLU A 125 -18.38 21.92 -13.99
N VAL A 126 -19.18 22.63 -13.19
CA VAL A 126 -18.91 24.03 -12.84
C VAL A 126 -17.66 24.16 -11.98
N ALA A 127 -17.50 23.29 -10.96
CA ALA A 127 -16.31 23.27 -10.11
C ALA A 127 -15.02 22.94 -10.89
N GLU A 128 -15.15 22.13 -11.95
CA GLU A 128 -14.06 21.68 -12.80
C GLU A 128 -13.69 22.64 -13.95
N SER A 129 -14.65 23.43 -14.43
CA SER A 129 -14.56 24.23 -15.66
C SER A 129 -13.45 25.29 -15.67
N ARG A 130 -12.95 25.73 -14.50
CA ARG A 130 -11.97 26.83 -14.40
C ARG A 130 -10.83 26.67 -13.38
N GLN A 131 -10.63 25.48 -12.81
CA GLN A 131 -9.34 25.16 -12.17
C GLN A 131 -8.16 25.18 -13.18
N SER A 132 -8.45 25.28 -14.47
CA SER A 132 -7.51 25.33 -15.61
C SER A 132 -6.94 26.71 -15.94
N GLU A 133 -7.54 27.82 -15.50
CA GLU A 133 -7.08 29.17 -15.83
C GLU A 133 -5.97 29.67 -14.87
N ARG A 134 -5.03 30.45 -15.42
CA ARG A 134 -3.67 30.79 -14.95
C ARG A 134 -3.47 31.27 -13.48
N ARG A 135 -4.51 31.37 -12.65
CA ARG A 135 -4.51 32.11 -11.36
C ARG A 135 -4.23 31.29 -10.10
N TRP A 136 -4.35 29.95 -10.10
CA TRP A 136 -4.18 29.10 -8.91
C TRP A 136 -2.71 28.75 -8.56
N LYS A 137 -1.74 29.45 -9.15
CA LYS A 137 -0.42 28.90 -9.50
C LYS A 137 0.62 28.74 -8.37
N LYS A 138 0.35 29.02 -7.08
CA LYS A 138 1.47 29.05 -6.10
C LYS A 138 1.29 28.39 -4.73
N LYS A 139 0.09 28.31 -4.13
CA LYS A 139 -0.04 27.80 -2.73
C LYS A 139 -1.33 27.05 -2.39
N ALA A 140 -2.38 27.29 -3.15
CA ALA A 140 -3.76 26.89 -2.91
C ALA A 140 -4.05 25.39 -2.69
N ALA A 141 -3.32 24.49 -3.35
CA ALA A 141 -3.63 23.06 -3.31
C ALA A 141 -2.72 22.25 -2.37
N LEU A 142 -1.81 22.92 -1.65
CA LEU A 142 -0.67 22.27 -0.97
C LEU A 142 -0.57 22.53 0.54
N GLY A 143 -1.58 23.13 1.16
CA GLY A 143 -1.61 23.32 2.61
C GLY A 143 -1.82 22.01 3.38
N SER A 144 -1.18 21.95 4.56
CA SER A 144 -1.09 20.78 5.44
C SER A 144 -2.43 20.06 5.66
N PRO A 145 -2.48 18.71 5.55
CA PRO A 145 -3.66 17.94 5.88
C PRO A 145 -3.74 17.77 7.40
N SER A 146 -4.03 18.84 8.14
CA SER A 146 -4.21 18.76 9.60
C SER A 146 -5.65 18.48 10.04
N GLN A 147 -6.60 18.39 9.10
CA GLN A 147 -8.00 18.15 9.43
C GLN A 147 -8.45 16.81 8.84
N LYS A 148 -8.96 15.91 9.71
CA LYS A 148 -9.58 14.64 9.34
C LYS A 148 -10.62 14.89 8.26
N LEU A 149 -10.25 14.57 7.04
CA LEU A 149 -11.06 14.71 5.84
C LEU A 149 -11.90 13.42 5.73
N SER A 150 -13.03 13.39 6.44
CA SER A 150 -13.81 12.18 6.75
C SER A 150 -14.89 11.79 5.73
N LYS A 151 -15.00 12.45 4.57
CA LYS A 151 -15.93 12.04 3.50
C LYS A 151 -15.19 11.81 2.19
N THR A 152 -15.47 10.70 1.50
CA THR A 152 -14.76 10.25 0.29
C THR A 152 -15.16 11.00 -0.98
N GLY A 153 -16.36 11.63 -0.99
CA GLY A 153 -16.94 12.24 -2.19
C GLY A 153 -16.16 13.42 -2.77
N TYR A 154 -15.61 14.32 -1.96
CA TYR A 154 -15.01 15.57 -2.46
C TYR A 154 -13.61 15.40 -3.03
N PHE A 155 -12.98 14.24 -2.85
CA PHE A 155 -11.63 14.00 -3.37
C PHE A 155 -11.62 13.88 -4.90
N ALA A 156 -12.64 13.26 -5.49
CA ALA A 156 -12.71 13.05 -6.95
C ALA A 156 -12.67 14.38 -7.75
N PRO A 157 -13.52 15.39 -7.46
CA PRO A 157 -13.46 16.69 -8.14
C PRO A 157 -12.11 17.43 -7.96
N LEU A 158 -11.48 17.31 -6.79
CA LEU A 158 -10.16 17.91 -6.53
C LEU A 158 -9.07 17.26 -7.38
N LEU A 159 -9.09 15.93 -7.53
CA LEU A 159 -8.13 15.20 -8.35
C LEU A 159 -8.30 15.53 -9.84
N SER A 160 -9.53 15.58 -10.36
CA SER A 160 -9.82 16.02 -11.73
C SER A 160 -9.26 17.43 -11.99
N GLY A 161 -9.51 18.34 -11.05
CA GLY A 161 -8.99 19.69 -11.06
C GLY A 161 -7.46 19.77 -11.07
N LEU A 162 -6.80 19.04 -10.16
CA LEU A 162 -5.34 18.92 -10.10
C LEU A 162 -4.74 18.37 -11.40
N ALA A 163 -5.38 17.37 -12.01
CA ALA A 163 -4.96 16.82 -13.29
C ALA A 163 -4.93 17.90 -14.37
N LYS A 164 -5.89 18.84 -14.39
CA LYS A 164 -5.88 19.99 -15.31
C LYS A 164 -4.78 21.00 -14.95
N VAL A 165 -4.62 21.31 -13.66
CA VAL A 165 -3.60 22.26 -13.16
C VAL A 165 -2.19 21.83 -13.55
N PHE A 166 -1.85 20.54 -13.39
CA PHE A 166 -0.51 20.02 -13.71
C PHE A 166 -0.07 20.33 -15.13
N ARG A 167 -0.98 20.25 -16.11
CA ARG A 167 -0.69 20.57 -17.52
C ARG A 167 -0.45 22.06 -17.76
N SER A 168 -0.93 22.92 -16.87
CA SER A 168 -0.85 24.38 -16.95
C SER A 168 0.34 24.97 -16.17
N ILE A 169 1.07 24.15 -15.41
CA ILE A 169 2.31 24.56 -14.73
C ILE A 169 3.33 25.01 -15.78
N GLN A 170 4.08 26.08 -15.51
CA GLN A 170 5.07 26.64 -16.43
C GLN A 170 6.51 26.61 -15.88
N ARG A 171 6.68 26.46 -14.56
CA ARG A 171 7.98 26.48 -13.87
C ARG A 171 7.92 25.56 -12.64
N GLN A 172 9.07 25.06 -12.20
CA GLN A 172 9.22 24.22 -11.01
C GLN A 172 8.28 22.98 -11.00
N HIS A 173 8.12 22.34 -12.16
CA HIS A 173 7.22 21.20 -12.35
C HIS A 173 7.43 20.12 -11.31
N PHE A 174 8.68 19.71 -11.11
CA PHE A 174 9.01 18.67 -10.15
C PHE A 174 8.60 19.03 -8.71
N LYS A 175 8.97 20.22 -8.22
CA LYS A 175 8.64 20.67 -6.86
C LYS A 175 7.13 20.71 -6.61
N ASN A 176 6.37 21.26 -7.55
CA ASN A 176 4.92 21.40 -7.42
C ASN A 176 4.20 20.05 -7.50
N ILE A 177 4.62 19.18 -8.43
CA ILE A 177 4.04 17.84 -8.58
C ILE A 177 4.41 16.96 -7.38
N LYS A 178 5.66 17.03 -6.89
CA LYS A 178 6.10 16.30 -5.69
C LYS A 178 5.21 16.59 -4.48
N ALA A 179 4.98 17.86 -4.18
CA ALA A 179 4.12 18.25 -3.06
C ALA A 179 2.67 17.77 -3.23
N ALA A 180 2.12 17.87 -4.45
CA ALA A 180 0.75 17.42 -4.72
C ALA A 180 0.60 15.90 -4.63
N VAL A 181 1.56 15.15 -5.19
CA VAL A 181 1.59 13.68 -5.13
C VAL A 181 1.53 13.18 -3.69
N MET A 182 2.28 13.80 -2.76
CA MET A 182 2.24 13.41 -1.35
C MET A 182 0.85 13.55 -0.73
N ILE A 183 0.17 14.67 -0.99
CA ILE A 183 -1.17 14.94 -0.44
C ILE A 183 -2.16 13.92 -1.01
N ILE A 184 -2.09 13.67 -2.32
CA ILE A 184 -2.94 12.68 -3.00
C ILE A 184 -2.73 11.29 -2.39
N LEU A 185 -1.48 10.87 -2.19
CA LEU A 185 -1.16 9.55 -1.64
C LEU A 185 -1.60 9.40 -0.18
N ASN A 186 -1.46 10.44 0.64
CA ASN A 186 -1.94 10.42 2.02
C ASN A 186 -3.47 10.32 2.10
N ALA A 187 -4.18 11.08 1.26
CA ALA A 187 -5.63 10.97 1.15
C ALA A 187 -6.07 9.57 0.68
N LEU A 188 -5.46 9.08 -0.40
CA LEU A 188 -5.77 7.75 -0.96
C LEU A 188 -5.49 6.63 0.04
N LYS A 189 -4.41 6.74 0.82
CA LYS A 189 -4.07 5.79 1.88
C LYS A 189 -5.13 5.77 2.99
N ALA A 190 -5.58 6.94 3.44
CA ALA A 190 -6.63 7.04 4.46
C ALA A 190 -7.92 6.36 3.98
N THR A 191 -8.35 6.68 2.75
CA THR A 191 -9.57 6.10 2.15
C THR A 191 -9.46 4.61 1.86
N SER A 192 -8.29 4.11 1.45
CA SER A 192 -8.11 2.69 1.09
C SER A 192 -8.08 1.74 2.30
N LEU A 193 -7.75 2.25 3.48
CA LEU A 193 -7.64 1.48 4.72
C LEU A 193 -8.92 1.54 5.58
N GLU A 194 -9.80 2.51 5.32
CA GLU A 194 -11.08 2.63 5.99
C GLU A 194 -12.06 1.55 5.49
N PRO A 195 -12.81 0.87 6.38
CA PRO A 195 -13.78 -0.14 5.96
C PRO A 195 -14.87 0.53 5.11
N ALA A 196 -15.12 -0.01 3.91
CA ALA A 196 -16.13 0.50 3.00
C ALA A 196 -17.51 0.42 3.66
N ILE A 197 -18.04 1.57 4.09
CA ILE A 197 -19.47 1.73 4.33
C ILE A 197 -20.12 1.68 2.95
N GLU A 198 -21.14 0.84 2.78
CA GLU A 198 -21.87 0.60 1.52
C GLU A 198 -22.62 1.86 1.02
N ASP A 199 -21.93 2.96 0.75
CA ASP A 199 -22.53 4.11 0.09
C ASP A 199 -22.18 4.12 -1.40
N THR A 200 -23.22 3.75 -2.14
CA THR A 200 -23.30 3.64 -3.58
C THR A 200 -23.41 5.04 -4.18
N SER A 201 -22.35 5.54 -4.82
CA SER A 201 -22.37 6.53 -5.94
C SER A 201 -21.04 7.27 -6.16
N SER A 202 -20.00 7.07 -5.34
CA SER A 202 -18.72 7.72 -5.59
C SER A 202 -18.10 7.17 -6.89
N LYS A 203 -18.01 8.02 -7.93
CA LYS A 203 -17.10 7.84 -9.06
C LYS A 203 -15.78 7.29 -8.54
N ASP A 204 -15.32 6.17 -9.10
CA ASP A 204 -14.17 5.42 -8.58
C ASP A 204 -12.97 6.37 -8.39
N LEU A 205 -12.58 6.60 -7.14
CA LEU A 205 -11.48 7.50 -6.80
C LEU A 205 -10.21 7.15 -7.58
N PHE A 206 -10.02 5.87 -7.90
CA PHE A 206 -8.91 5.41 -8.72
C PHE A 206 -8.98 5.89 -10.17
N ASP A 207 -10.17 6.07 -10.77
CA ASP A 207 -10.30 6.66 -12.12
C ASP A 207 -9.75 8.10 -12.16
N GLU A 208 -10.02 8.87 -11.11
CA GLU A 208 -9.51 10.24 -10.98
C GLU A 208 -8.01 10.27 -10.70
N VAL A 209 -7.50 9.34 -9.89
CA VAL A 209 -6.06 9.17 -9.68
C VAL A 209 -5.35 8.80 -11.00
N ILE A 210 -5.98 8.00 -11.86
CA ILE A 210 -5.46 7.69 -13.19
C ILE A 210 -5.43 8.93 -14.09
N LEU A 211 -6.43 9.82 -14.01
CA LEU A 211 -6.41 11.09 -14.72
C LEU A 211 -5.22 11.96 -14.27
N VAL A 212 -4.92 11.98 -12.97
CA VAL A 212 -3.72 12.63 -12.43
C VAL A 212 -2.46 11.98 -13.00
N ALA A 213 -2.37 10.64 -13.00
CA ALA A 213 -1.23 9.91 -13.55
C ALA A 213 -0.96 10.25 -15.03
N ARG A 214 -2.01 10.25 -15.88
CA ARG A 214 -1.93 10.67 -17.28
C ARG A 214 -1.45 12.12 -17.42
N SER A 215 -1.82 12.99 -16.49
CA SER A 215 -1.38 14.38 -16.49
C SER A 215 0.11 14.51 -16.16
N ILE A 216 0.59 13.79 -15.14
CA ILE A 216 2.03 13.75 -14.79
C ILE A 216 2.84 13.21 -15.98
N GLN A 217 2.38 12.14 -16.63
CA GLN A 217 3.00 11.61 -17.85
C GLN A 217 3.08 12.67 -18.96
N ALA A 218 1.98 13.38 -19.23
CA ALA A 218 1.94 14.43 -20.26
C ALA A 218 2.88 15.60 -19.96
N VAL A 219 3.12 15.92 -18.67
CA VAL A 219 4.13 16.90 -18.26
C VAL A 219 5.54 16.35 -18.45
N SER A 220 5.80 15.10 -18.05
CA SER A 220 7.11 14.45 -18.23
C SER A 220 7.55 14.36 -19.69
N VAL A 221 6.64 14.11 -20.62
CA VAL A 221 6.95 14.09 -22.07
C VAL A 221 7.48 15.43 -22.57
N LYS A 222 7.10 16.55 -21.94
CA LYS A 222 7.50 17.91 -22.35
C LYS A 222 8.77 18.41 -21.66
N LEU A 223 9.24 17.71 -20.64
CA LEU A 223 10.43 18.11 -19.88
C LEU A 223 11.67 17.40 -20.42
N GLU A 224 12.83 18.00 -20.25
CA GLU A 224 14.12 17.44 -20.65
C GLU A 224 15.13 17.53 -19.50
N GLY A 225 16.20 16.75 -19.57
CA GLY A 225 17.29 16.76 -18.59
C GLY A 225 16.92 16.20 -17.21
N ASP A 226 17.59 16.71 -16.18
CA ASP A 226 17.52 16.19 -14.80
C ASP A 226 16.13 16.34 -14.15
N ASP A 227 15.42 17.44 -14.45
CA ASP A 227 14.06 17.66 -13.97
C ASP A 227 13.09 16.59 -14.50
N ASN A 228 13.26 16.14 -15.75
CA ASN A 228 12.46 15.03 -16.29
C ASN A 228 12.82 13.71 -15.61
N ARG A 229 14.12 13.44 -15.39
CA ARG A 229 14.57 12.23 -14.70
C ARG A 229 13.96 12.13 -13.31
N LYS A 230 14.01 13.21 -12.53
CA LYS A 230 13.40 13.30 -11.19
C LYS A 230 11.88 13.13 -11.23
N LEU A 231 11.21 13.77 -12.19
CA LEU A 231 9.76 13.65 -12.34
C LEU A 231 9.34 12.24 -12.75
N ARG A 232 10.06 11.58 -13.66
CA ARG A 232 9.81 10.18 -14.04
C ARG A 232 10.02 9.24 -12.87
N ALA A 233 11.05 9.45 -12.06
CA ALA A 233 11.28 8.64 -10.88
C ALA A 233 10.14 8.79 -9.85
N LEU A 234 9.72 10.03 -9.57
CA LEU A 234 8.56 10.29 -8.72
C LEU A 234 7.28 9.66 -9.29
N PHE A 235 7.09 9.73 -10.61
CA PHE A 235 5.94 9.15 -11.29
C PHE A 235 5.92 7.63 -11.16
N GLY A 236 7.06 6.95 -11.31
CA GLY A 236 7.17 5.51 -11.06
C GLY A 236 6.80 5.14 -9.63
N LEU A 237 7.31 5.85 -8.63
CA LEU A 237 6.94 5.63 -7.22
C LEU A 237 5.45 5.85 -6.97
N PHE A 238 4.87 6.89 -7.58
CA PHE A 238 3.44 7.18 -7.48
C PHE A 238 2.59 6.04 -8.05
N VAL A 239 2.91 5.55 -9.24
CA VAL A 239 2.21 4.45 -9.90
C VAL A 239 2.31 3.16 -9.08
N LEU A 240 3.49 2.84 -8.53
CA LEU A 240 3.69 1.68 -7.65
C LEU A 240 2.87 1.80 -6.35
N GLN A 241 2.85 2.97 -5.72
CA GLN A 241 2.04 3.19 -4.53
C GLN A 241 0.54 3.01 -4.83
N ILE A 242 0.05 3.49 -5.97
CA ILE A 242 -1.34 3.30 -6.40
C ILE A 242 -1.64 1.82 -6.68
N MET A 243 -0.73 1.10 -7.33
CA MET A 243 -0.85 -0.34 -7.58
C MET A 243 -1.12 -1.11 -6.28
N ALA A 244 -0.38 -0.78 -5.22
CA ALA A 244 -0.57 -1.40 -3.91
C ALA A 244 -1.92 -1.02 -3.27
N LEU A 245 -2.25 0.27 -3.24
CA LEU A 245 -3.50 0.76 -2.61
C LEU A 245 -4.76 0.27 -3.34
N ALA A 246 -4.72 0.16 -4.67
CA ALA A 246 -5.79 -0.43 -5.48
C ALA A 246 -5.99 -1.91 -5.15
N SER A 247 -4.89 -2.64 -4.96
CA SER A 247 -4.92 -4.06 -4.61
C SER A 247 -5.43 -4.29 -3.18
N ILE A 248 -5.18 -3.36 -2.26
CA ILE A 248 -5.64 -3.41 -0.86
C ILE A 248 -7.12 -3.02 -0.73
N SER A 249 -7.57 -1.98 -1.43
CA SER A 249 -8.92 -1.43 -1.26
C SER A 249 -10.03 -2.35 -1.79
N ARG A 250 -9.71 -3.26 -2.71
CA ARG A 250 -10.68 -4.14 -3.38
C ARG A 250 -10.59 -5.59 -2.92
N ARG A 251 -10.70 -5.79 -1.60
CA ARG A 251 -10.50 -7.08 -0.90
C ARG A 251 -11.24 -8.28 -1.52
N ASP A 252 -12.47 -8.10 -1.98
CA ASP A 252 -13.33 -9.21 -2.44
C ASP A 252 -13.57 -9.23 -3.96
N LYS A 253 -13.01 -8.28 -4.71
CA LYS A 253 -13.26 -8.11 -6.15
C LYS A 253 -11.95 -7.96 -6.92
N VAL A 254 -11.02 -8.89 -6.74
CA VAL A 254 -9.70 -8.94 -7.42
C VAL A 254 -9.85 -8.75 -8.93
N ALA A 255 -10.83 -9.41 -9.57
CA ALA A 255 -11.11 -9.27 -11.01
C ALA A 255 -11.48 -7.84 -11.45
N SER A 256 -12.05 -7.03 -10.55
CA SER A 256 -12.38 -5.63 -10.85
C SER A 256 -11.14 -4.73 -10.90
N CYS A 257 -10.01 -5.16 -10.33
CA CYS A 257 -8.74 -4.41 -10.37
C CYS A 257 -8.04 -4.53 -11.72
N THR A 258 -8.31 -5.60 -12.49
CA THR A 258 -7.56 -5.92 -13.72
C THR A 258 -7.45 -4.77 -14.72
N PRO A 259 -8.52 -4.03 -15.06
CA PRO A 259 -8.42 -2.91 -16.01
C PRO A 259 -7.53 -1.78 -15.50
N LEU A 260 -7.61 -1.47 -14.20
CA LEU A 260 -6.82 -0.43 -13.54
C LEU A 260 -5.33 -0.82 -13.51
N VAL A 261 -5.06 -2.06 -13.09
CA VAL A 261 -3.71 -2.64 -13.04
C VAL A 261 -3.05 -2.61 -14.43
N LEU A 262 -3.77 -2.95 -15.49
CA LEU A 262 -3.24 -2.93 -16.85
C LEU A 262 -2.83 -1.51 -17.29
N GLN A 263 -3.61 -0.49 -16.93
CA GLN A 263 -3.24 0.90 -17.19
C GLN A 263 -2.02 1.33 -16.37
N LEU A 264 -1.95 0.94 -15.10
CA LEU A 264 -0.79 1.20 -14.24
C LEU A 264 0.49 0.57 -14.81
N SER A 265 0.41 -0.67 -15.30
CA SER A 265 1.55 -1.35 -15.94
C SER A 265 2.08 -0.61 -17.17
N GLN A 266 1.20 -0.01 -17.99
CA GLN A 266 1.62 0.83 -19.11
C GLN A 266 2.39 2.08 -18.66
N PHE A 267 2.02 2.68 -17.52
CA PHE A 267 2.78 3.78 -16.95
C PHE A 267 4.14 3.34 -16.41
N LEU A 268 4.25 2.13 -15.84
CA LEU A 268 5.54 1.59 -15.39
C LEU A 268 6.49 1.37 -16.58
N GLN A 269 5.99 0.86 -17.70
CA GLN A 269 6.76 0.75 -18.95
C GLN A 269 7.23 2.11 -19.45
N PHE A 270 6.38 3.14 -19.38
CA PHE A 270 6.78 4.52 -19.70
C PHE A 270 7.91 5.04 -18.80
N CYS A 271 7.97 4.59 -17.54
CA CYS A 271 9.05 4.91 -16.62
C CYS A 271 10.34 4.12 -16.88
N GLY A 272 10.33 3.18 -17.83
CA GLY A 272 11.47 2.33 -18.17
C GLY A 272 11.72 1.22 -17.15
N LEU A 273 10.69 0.82 -16.39
CA LEU A 273 10.80 -0.19 -15.34
C LEU A 273 10.60 -1.59 -15.93
N SER A 274 11.45 -2.52 -15.50
CA SER A 274 11.43 -3.92 -15.95
C SER A 274 10.81 -4.82 -14.88
N ASN A 275 10.19 -5.92 -15.30
CA ASN A 275 9.64 -6.89 -14.34
C ASN A 275 10.75 -7.49 -13.44
N LEU A 276 11.95 -7.71 -13.97
CA LEU A 276 13.11 -8.17 -13.19
C LEU A 276 13.56 -7.13 -12.17
N GLY A 277 13.68 -5.86 -12.57
CA GLY A 277 14.10 -4.79 -11.67
C GLY A 277 13.06 -4.47 -10.58
N LEU A 278 11.77 -4.61 -10.91
CA LEU A 278 10.68 -4.49 -9.94
C LEU A 278 10.65 -5.64 -8.93
N ILE A 279 10.81 -6.90 -9.39
CA ILE A 279 10.76 -8.06 -8.49
C ILE A 279 12.00 -8.18 -7.63
N THR A 280 13.18 -7.75 -8.10
CA THR A 280 14.40 -7.70 -7.27
C THR A 280 14.47 -6.45 -6.38
N GLY A 281 13.67 -5.42 -6.69
CA GLY A 281 13.61 -4.18 -5.92
C GLY A 281 14.70 -3.16 -6.23
N CYS A 282 15.69 -3.50 -7.09
CA CYS A 282 16.79 -2.61 -7.42
C CYS A 282 16.32 -1.31 -8.10
N GLU A 283 15.30 -1.39 -8.96
CA GLU A 283 14.72 -0.22 -9.60
C GLU A 283 13.94 0.65 -8.61
N VAL A 284 13.30 0.05 -7.61
CA VAL A 284 12.57 0.79 -6.57
C VAL A 284 13.54 1.64 -5.74
N GLU A 285 14.68 1.09 -5.35
CA GLU A 285 15.73 1.79 -4.63
C GLU A 285 16.35 2.92 -5.48
N MET A 286 16.59 2.65 -6.76
CA MET A 286 17.03 3.67 -7.71
C MET A 286 16.01 4.81 -7.84
N LEU A 287 14.72 4.50 -8.01
CA LEU A 287 13.69 5.54 -8.12
C LEU A 287 13.59 6.39 -6.84
N THR A 288 13.70 5.74 -5.69
CA THR A 288 13.60 6.36 -4.37
C THR A 288 14.76 7.35 -4.17
N SER A 289 16.00 6.94 -4.45
CA SER A 289 17.18 7.82 -4.38
C SER A 289 17.09 9.02 -5.34
N ILE A 290 16.59 8.83 -6.57
CA ILE A 290 16.45 9.91 -7.54
C ILE A 290 15.35 10.92 -7.15
N ALA A 291 14.18 10.46 -6.71
CA ALA A 291 13.01 11.31 -6.48
C ALA A 291 12.98 11.97 -5.09
N ILE A 292 13.49 11.27 -4.07
CA ILE A 292 13.43 11.72 -2.68
C ILE A 292 14.76 12.34 -2.24
N GLY A 293 15.90 11.73 -2.62
CA GLY A 293 17.23 12.09 -2.13
C GLY A 293 17.47 11.64 -0.69
N ASP A 294 18.61 12.03 -0.10
CA ASP A 294 19.06 11.55 1.22
C ASP A 294 18.40 12.29 2.41
N ASP A 295 17.83 13.49 2.21
CA ASP A 295 17.17 14.30 3.26
C ASP A 295 15.68 13.92 3.47
N GLY A 296 15.35 12.63 3.31
CA GLY A 296 14.02 12.15 2.92
C GLY A 296 13.01 11.76 4.00
N ASP A 297 13.30 11.91 5.30
CA ASP A 297 12.53 11.23 6.37
C ASP A 297 11.01 11.53 6.38
N ASP A 298 10.60 12.76 6.09
CA ASP A 298 9.17 13.13 6.04
C ASP A 298 8.42 12.51 4.84
N TYR A 299 9.13 12.16 3.76
CA TYR A 299 8.56 11.70 2.50
C TYR A 299 8.34 10.18 2.47
N THR A 300 9.07 9.43 3.31
CA THR A 300 9.06 7.95 3.35
C THR A 300 7.69 7.39 3.73
N SER A 301 6.93 8.11 4.56
CA SER A 301 5.60 7.71 5.01
C SER A 301 4.56 7.60 3.88
N CYS A 302 4.66 8.47 2.86
CA CYS A 302 3.74 8.53 1.71
C CYS A 302 3.94 7.36 0.74
N PHE A 303 5.16 6.81 0.69
CA PHE A 303 5.58 5.74 -0.22
C PHE A 303 5.77 4.39 0.49
N CYS A 304 5.16 4.22 1.67
CA CYS A 304 5.27 3.02 2.50
C CYS A 304 4.83 1.71 1.81
N TYR A 305 4.05 1.77 0.72
CA TYR A 305 3.60 0.60 -0.03
C TYR A 305 4.26 0.45 -1.39
N VAL A 306 5.27 1.24 -1.75
CA VAL A 306 5.93 1.15 -3.06
C VAL A 306 6.52 -0.25 -3.30
N LYS A 307 7.20 -0.83 -2.31
CA LYS A 307 7.73 -2.20 -2.44
C LYS A 307 6.62 -3.25 -2.61
N HIS A 308 5.46 -3.04 -1.99
CA HIS A 308 4.29 -3.89 -2.21
C HIS A 308 3.81 -3.75 -3.67
N GLY A 309 3.71 -2.51 -4.16
CA GLY A 309 3.30 -2.21 -5.52
C GLY A 309 4.23 -2.79 -6.59
N ALA A 310 5.54 -2.78 -6.35
CA ALA A 310 6.52 -3.36 -7.26
C ALA A 310 6.36 -4.88 -7.37
N ALA A 311 6.28 -5.58 -6.24
CA ALA A 311 6.02 -7.01 -6.25
C ALA A 311 4.65 -7.32 -6.89
N LEU A 312 3.62 -6.53 -6.57
CA LEU A 312 2.27 -6.71 -7.11
C LEU A 312 2.21 -6.49 -8.62
N ALA A 313 2.95 -5.51 -9.16
CA ALA A 313 2.98 -5.28 -10.61
C ALA A 313 3.39 -6.55 -11.39
N VAL A 314 4.36 -7.29 -10.85
CA VAL A 314 4.86 -8.54 -11.44
C VAL A 314 3.88 -9.69 -11.23
N ILE A 315 3.29 -9.82 -10.03
CA ILE A 315 2.28 -10.86 -9.74
C ILE A 315 0.99 -10.65 -10.54
N TRP A 316 0.57 -9.40 -10.74
CA TRP A 316 -0.54 -9.08 -11.62
C TRP A 316 -0.22 -9.38 -13.08
N GLY A 317 1.02 -9.14 -13.51
CA GLY A 317 1.53 -9.62 -14.79
C GLY A 317 1.34 -11.12 -14.94
N HIS A 318 1.69 -11.90 -13.91
CA HIS A 318 1.50 -13.36 -13.88
C HIS A 318 0.04 -13.81 -14.07
N GLU A 319 -0.92 -13.09 -13.50
CA GLU A 319 -2.36 -13.40 -13.62
C GLU A 319 -2.98 -12.95 -14.95
N SER A 320 -2.59 -11.79 -15.46
CA SER A 320 -3.24 -11.11 -16.60
C SER A 320 -2.70 -11.50 -17.98
N ILE A 321 -1.76 -12.45 -18.03
CA ILE A 321 -1.06 -12.95 -19.23
C ILE A 321 -1.98 -13.63 -20.27
N GLY A 322 -3.29 -13.69 -20.05
CA GLY A 322 -4.23 -14.14 -21.08
C GLY A 322 -4.34 -13.24 -22.33
N VAL A 323 -3.74 -12.03 -22.38
CA VAL A 323 -4.12 -11.03 -23.42
C VAL A 323 -2.96 -10.39 -24.20
N THR A 324 -1.68 -10.50 -23.81
CA THR A 324 -0.59 -9.89 -24.60
C THR A 324 0.65 -10.77 -24.68
N VAL A 325 0.90 -11.33 -25.87
CA VAL A 325 2.02 -12.22 -26.23
C VAL A 325 3.40 -11.65 -25.85
N GLY A 326 3.56 -10.32 -25.81
CA GLY A 326 4.82 -9.67 -25.43
C GLY A 326 5.12 -9.66 -23.92
N ALA A 327 4.09 -9.56 -23.07
CA ALA A 327 4.27 -9.56 -21.60
C ALA A 327 4.47 -10.97 -21.03
N GLU A 328 3.91 -11.98 -21.71
CA GLU A 328 4.11 -13.39 -21.39
C GLU A 328 5.56 -13.82 -21.66
N LEU A 329 6.13 -13.37 -22.79
CA LEU A 329 7.52 -13.64 -23.12
C LEU A 329 8.44 -13.03 -22.06
N ASP A 330 8.22 -11.77 -21.69
CA ASP A 330 9.01 -11.06 -20.68
C ASP A 330 9.00 -11.77 -19.31
N LEU A 331 7.84 -12.19 -18.81
CA LEU A 331 7.74 -12.86 -17.51
C LEU A 331 8.38 -14.25 -17.50
N SER A 332 8.33 -14.99 -18.61
CA SER A 332 9.02 -16.28 -18.73
C SER A 332 10.53 -16.12 -18.62
N THR A 333 11.11 -15.10 -19.27
CA THR A 333 12.52 -14.73 -19.14
C THR A 333 12.88 -14.34 -17.72
N VAL A 334 12.03 -13.57 -17.03
CA VAL A 334 12.25 -13.21 -15.61
C VAL A 334 12.31 -14.46 -14.74
N LYS A 335 11.37 -15.40 -14.90
CA LYS A 335 11.37 -16.65 -14.12
C LYS A 335 12.63 -17.47 -14.37
N ASP A 336 13.06 -17.56 -15.62
CA ASP A 336 14.25 -18.31 -16.00
C ASP A 336 15.54 -17.65 -15.49
N GLU A 337 15.60 -16.32 -15.46
CA GLU A 337 16.72 -15.58 -14.86
C GLU A 337 16.80 -15.84 -13.36
N LEU A 338 15.68 -15.68 -12.64
CA LEU A 338 15.61 -15.97 -11.19
C LEU A 338 15.93 -17.43 -10.86
N ARG A 339 15.65 -18.38 -11.77
CA ARG A 339 16.04 -19.79 -11.58
C ARG A 339 17.56 -19.98 -11.64
N ARG A 340 18.25 -19.22 -12.49
CA ARG A 340 19.70 -19.32 -12.73
C ARG A 340 20.52 -18.47 -11.75
N ASN A 341 19.98 -17.34 -11.28
CA ASN A 341 20.68 -16.40 -10.43
C ASN A 341 20.15 -16.42 -8.99
N GLN A 342 20.93 -17.02 -8.08
CA GLN A 342 20.55 -17.18 -6.68
C GLN A 342 20.41 -15.82 -5.95
N THR A 343 21.29 -14.86 -6.21
CA THR A 343 21.25 -13.55 -5.55
C THR A 343 19.99 -12.77 -5.93
N GLU A 344 19.66 -12.72 -7.22
CA GLU A 344 18.43 -12.08 -7.68
C GLU A 344 17.18 -12.80 -7.16
N ARG A 345 17.24 -14.13 -7.06
CA ARG A 345 16.16 -14.91 -6.44
C ARG A 345 15.97 -14.56 -4.96
N TRP A 346 17.03 -14.35 -4.20
CA TRP A 346 16.95 -13.91 -2.80
C TRP A 346 16.39 -12.49 -2.67
N GLN A 347 16.75 -11.59 -3.58
CA GLN A 347 16.14 -10.27 -3.66
C GLN A 347 14.63 -10.35 -3.98
N ALA A 348 14.26 -11.21 -4.93
CA ALA A 348 12.86 -11.48 -5.27
C ALA A 348 12.06 -12.05 -4.10
N LEU A 349 12.65 -12.96 -3.31
CA LEU A 349 12.07 -13.45 -2.07
C LEU A 349 11.79 -12.31 -1.09
N GLY A 350 12.72 -11.36 -0.98
CA GLY A 350 12.56 -10.17 -0.14
C GLY A 350 11.43 -9.25 -0.58
N MET A 351 11.25 -9.06 -1.88
CA MET A 351 10.14 -8.25 -2.39
C MET A 351 8.79 -8.95 -2.24
N LEU A 352 8.73 -10.26 -2.45
CA LEU A 352 7.50 -11.06 -2.29
C LEU A 352 7.05 -11.16 -0.84
N ASN A 353 7.97 -11.04 0.14
CA ASN A 353 7.64 -10.92 1.55
C ASN A 353 6.59 -9.82 1.78
N HIS A 354 6.72 -8.65 1.11
CA HIS A 354 5.75 -7.56 1.24
C HIS A 354 4.32 -7.94 0.83
N ILE A 355 4.14 -8.88 -0.09
CA ILE A 355 2.80 -9.40 -0.44
C ILE A 355 2.32 -10.38 0.64
N LEU A 356 3.16 -11.35 0.99
CA LEU A 356 2.80 -12.48 1.84
C LEU A 356 2.52 -12.04 3.29
N SER A 357 3.33 -11.11 3.81
CA SER A 357 3.21 -10.58 5.18
C SER A 357 2.11 -9.54 5.35
N CYS A 358 1.61 -8.93 4.26
CA CYS A 358 0.62 -7.88 4.34
C CYS A 358 -0.76 -8.44 4.74
N ALA A 359 -1.29 -7.99 5.88
CA ALA A 359 -2.59 -8.45 6.39
C ALA A 359 -3.77 -7.96 5.53
N TYR A 360 -3.61 -6.86 4.80
CA TYR A 360 -4.69 -6.22 4.04
C TYR A 360 -4.87 -6.76 2.62
N LEU A 361 -3.93 -7.57 2.12
CA LEU A 361 -4.01 -8.12 0.78
C LEU A 361 -4.90 -9.38 0.73
N PRO A 362 -5.72 -9.53 -0.33
CA PRO A 362 -6.50 -10.74 -0.61
C PRO A 362 -5.67 -12.02 -0.64
N TRP A 363 -6.29 -13.14 -0.26
CA TRP A 363 -5.65 -14.46 -0.29
C TRP A 363 -5.33 -14.91 -1.72
N GLU A 364 -6.11 -14.47 -2.71
CA GLU A 364 -5.89 -14.74 -4.14
C GLU A 364 -4.52 -14.20 -4.59
N LEU A 365 -4.17 -12.97 -4.22
CA LEU A 365 -2.87 -12.40 -4.57
C LEU A 365 -1.72 -13.10 -3.84
N LYS A 366 -1.94 -13.51 -2.58
CA LYS A 366 -0.96 -14.33 -1.85
C LYS A 366 -0.77 -15.70 -2.48
N LYS A 367 -1.84 -16.33 -2.97
CA LYS A 367 -1.78 -17.59 -3.72
C LYS A 367 -0.92 -17.44 -4.97
N GLN A 368 -1.07 -16.34 -5.70
CA GLN A 368 -0.25 -16.10 -6.88
C GLN A 368 1.21 -15.83 -6.56
N ALA A 369 1.49 -15.12 -5.47
CA ALA A 369 2.86 -14.99 -4.98
C ALA A 369 3.47 -16.36 -4.60
N ILE A 370 2.72 -17.24 -3.94
CA ILE A 370 3.18 -18.62 -3.64
C ILE A 370 3.42 -19.42 -4.92
N ASN A 371 2.53 -19.35 -5.91
CA ASN A 371 2.70 -20.03 -7.20
C ASN A 371 3.96 -19.53 -7.93
N PHE A 372 4.16 -18.21 -7.96
CA PHE A 372 5.35 -17.61 -8.54
C PHE A 372 6.62 -18.08 -7.83
N LEU A 373 6.62 -18.11 -6.49
CA LEU A 373 7.72 -18.66 -5.68
C LEU A 373 8.01 -20.11 -6.06
N LEU A 374 6.99 -20.96 -6.12
CA LEU A 374 7.18 -22.36 -6.52
C LEU A 374 7.87 -22.45 -7.88
N CYS A 375 7.46 -21.65 -8.87
CA CYS A 375 8.08 -21.64 -10.19
C CYS A 375 9.56 -21.24 -10.17
N VAL A 376 9.94 -20.17 -9.46
CA VAL A 376 11.33 -19.65 -9.50
C VAL A 376 12.29 -20.49 -8.65
N MET A 377 11.77 -21.21 -7.66
CA MET A 377 12.56 -22.10 -6.80
C MET A 377 12.78 -23.50 -7.40
N GLU A 378 12.33 -23.77 -8.62
CA GLU A 378 12.60 -25.03 -9.35
C GLU A 378 13.97 -25.06 -10.02
N GLY A 379 14.73 -23.96 -9.97
CA GLY A 379 16.07 -23.89 -10.56
C GLY A 379 17.04 -24.84 -9.85
N ASN A 380 17.69 -25.70 -10.63
CA ASN A 380 18.93 -26.34 -10.20
C ASN A 380 19.99 -25.24 -10.12
N VAL A 381 20.22 -24.69 -8.94
CA VAL A 381 21.45 -23.95 -8.70
C VAL A 381 22.55 -24.98 -8.87
N GLU A 382 23.43 -24.79 -9.85
CA GLU A 382 24.73 -25.45 -9.83
C GLU A 382 25.27 -25.19 -8.43
N LYS A 383 25.37 -26.24 -7.60
CA LYS A 383 25.78 -26.13 -6.21
C LYS A 383 27.01 -25.25 -6.21
N CYS A 384 26.87 -24.01 -5.73
CA CYS A 384 27.94 -23.06 -5.78
C CYS A 384 29.04 -23.64 -4.90
N HIS A 385 30.04 -24.23 -5.53
CA HIS A 385 31.24 -24.71 -4.87
C HIS A 385 32.14 -23.52 -4.45
N ASP A 386 31.73 -22.28 -4.74
CA ASP A 386 32.36 -21.10 -4.20
C ASP A 386 31.83 -20.80 -2.79
N GLU A 387 32.64 -21.18 -1.81
CA GLU A 387 32.54 -20.88 -0.37
C GLU A 387 32.62 -19.37 -0.04
N ARG A 388 32.28 -18.47 -0.97
CA ARG A 388 32.48 -17.01 -0.80
C ARG A 388 31.40 -16.10 -1.37
N THR A 389 30.20 -16.59 -1.70
CA THR A 389 29.07 -15.66 -1.76
C THR A 389 28.77 -15.21 -0.34
N ASP A 390 29.07 -13.96 0.01
CA ASP A 390 28.77 -13.37 1.32
C ASP A 390 27.26 -13.28 1.51
N ALA A 391 26.66 -14.41 1.90
CA ALA A 391 25.22 -14.56 2.09
C ALA A 391 24.73 -13.85 3.35
N SER A 392 25.64 -13.31 4.17
CA SER A 392 25.32 -12.65 5.44
C SER A 392 24.33 -11.50 5.25
N GLY A 393 24.47 -10.72 4.16
CA GLY A 393 23.55 -9.63 3.81
C GLY A 393 22.12 -10.07 3.49
N PHE A 394 21.92 -11.34 3.12
CA PHE A 394 20.61 -11.88 2.72
C PHE A 394 19.92 -12.70 3.81
N VAL A 395 20.61 -13.04 4.91
CA VAL A 395 20.02 -13.82 6.02
C VAL A 395 18.75 -13.19 6.58
N PRO A 396 18.70 -11.88 6.88
CA PRO A 396 17.48 -11.26 7.38
C PRO A 396 16.32 -11.35 6.38
N CYS A 397 16.64 -11.22 5.09
CA CYS A 397 15.67 -11.32 4.00
C CYS A 397 15.09 -12.73 3.89
N LEU A 398 15.95 -13.75 3.83
CA LEU A 398 15.55 -15.16 3.75
C LEU A 398 14.71 -15.57 4.96
N TYR A 399 15.13 -15.18 6.17
CA TYR A 399 14.37 -15.43 7.38
C TYR A 399 12.99 -14.76 7.36
N ALA A 400 12.91 -13.49 6.97
CA ALA A 400 11.64 -12.77 6.86
C ALA A 400 10.71 -13.39 5.81
N SER A 401 11.24 -13.83 4.67
CA SER A 401 10.45 -14.53 3.64
C SER A 401 9.93 -15.88 4.15
N LEU A 402 10.74 -16.67 4.87
CA LEU A 402 10.29 -17.91 5.50
C LEU A 402 9.19 -17.65 6.53
N GLN A 403 9.31 -16.58 7.33
CA GLN A 403 8.28 -16.15 8.27
C GLN A 403 6.97 -15.77 7.55
N ALA A 404 7.04 -15.07 6.42
CA ALA A 404 5.85 -14.70 5.67
C ALA A 404 5.17 -15.89 4.99
N VAL A 405 5.93 -16.83 4.43
CA VAL A 405 5.38 -18.09 3.90
C VAL A 405 4.76 -18.91 5.03
N ARG A 406 5.38 -18.94 6.22
CA ARG A 406 4.79 -19.56 7.43
C ARG A 406 3.43 -18.95 7.77
N MET A 407 3.29 -17.63 7.71
CA MET A 407 1.99 -16.99 7.95
C MET A 407 0.91 -17.48 6.98
N VAL A 408 1.23 -17.65 5.70
CA VAL A 408 0.29 -18.21 4.72
C VAL A 408 -0.03 -19.68 5.03
N LEU A 409 0.99 -20.48 5.36
CA LEU A 409 0.83 -21.88 5.77
C LEU A 409 -0.11 -22.03 6.99
N MET A 410 0.00 -21.14 7.97
CA MET A 410 -0.78 -21.22 9.20
C MET A 410 -2.20 -20.68 9.06
N TYR A 411 -2.39 -19.58 8.33
CA TYR A 411 -3.63 -18.80 8.37
C TYR A 411 -4.44 -18.79 7.08
N ALA A 412 -3.91 -19.30 5.95
CA ALA A 412 -4.70 -19.34 4.72
C ALA A 412 -5.97 -20.19 4.91
N PRO A 413 -7.15 -19.73 4.45
CA PRO A 413 -8.40 -20.47 4.62
C PRO A 413 -8.44 -21.74 3.75
N ASP A 414 -7.84 -21.69 2.56
CA ASP A 414 -7.77 -22.79 1.61
C ASP A 414 -6.66 -23.81 1.98
N ALA A 415 -7.04 -25.07 2.09
CA ALA A 415 -6.10 -26.17 2.39
C ALA A 415 -5.09 -26.40 1.25
N VAL A 416 -5.48 -26.18 -0.01
CA VAL A 416 -4.57 -26.31 -1.16
C VAL A 416 -3.49 -25.24 -1.06
N LEU A 417 -3.87 -23.98 -0.83
CA LEU A 417 -2.93 -22.90 -0.60
C LEU A 417 -1.99 -23.17 0.60
N ARG A 418 -2.50 -23.69 1.73
CA ARG A 418 -1.64 -24.07 2.86
C ARG A 418 -0.61 -25.13 2.46
N LYS A 419 -1.01 -26.15 1.69
CA LYS A 419 -0.11 -27.19 1.19
C LYS A 419 0.95 -26.61 0.23
N ASP A 420 0.55 -25.76 -0.70
CA ASP A 420 1.47 -25.12 -1.65
C ASP A 420 2.45 -24.19 -0.93
N ALA A 421 1.99 -23.47 0.10
CA ALA A 421 2.85 -22.67 0.97
C ALA A 421 3.86 -23.54 1.72
N PHE A 422 3.49 -24.74 2.19
CA PHE A 422 4.44 -25.68 2.80
C PHE A 422 5.49 -26.17 1.78
N HIS A 423 5.09 -26.44 0.54
CA HIS A 423 6.03 -26.80 -0.51
C HIS A 423 7.00 -25.64 -0.82
N ALA A 424 6.48 -24.41 -0.92
CA ALA A 424 7.30 -23.22 -1.11
C ALA A 424 8.27 -23.02 0.07
N PHE A 425 7.80 -23.19 1.31
CA PHE A 425 8.62 -23.09 2.52
C PHE A 425 9.82 -24.03 2.47
N LYS A 426 9.60 -25.30 2.12
CA LYS A 426 10.70 -26.29 1.99
C LYS A 426 11.70 -25.91 0.88
N ARG A 427 11.21 -25.40 -0.26
CA ARG A 427 12.09 -24.98 -1.36
C ARG A 427 12.93 -23.76 -0.97
N VAL A 428 12.34 -22.77 -0.30
CA VAL A 428 13.06 -21.59 0.21
C VAL A 428 14.10 -21.99 1.26
N LEU A 429 13.74 -22.88 2.19
CA LEU A 429 14.67 -23.40 3.19
C LEU A 429 15.86 -24.16 2.57
N ALA A 430 15.61 -24.94 1.52
CA ALA A 430 16.66 -25.65 0.80
C ALA A 430 17.64 -24.70 0.08
N ASP A 431 17.18 -23.52 -0.33
CA ASP A 431 17.99 -22.49 -0.97
C ASP A 431 18.79 -21.64 0.03
N VAL A 432 18.48 -21.72 1.33
CA VAL A 432 19.34 -21.14 2.39
C VAL A 432 20.66 -21.91 2.43
N PRO A 433 21.83 -21.23 2.52
CA PRO A 433 23.12 -21.89 2.65
C PRO A 433 23.14 -22.89 3.80
N ALA A 434 23.78 -24.05 3.59
CA ALA A 434 23.77 -25.15 4.56
C ALA A 434 24.30 -24.72 5.94
N CYS A 435 25.34 -23.89 5.97
CA CYS A 435 25.94 -23.34 7.20
C CYS A 435 24.98 -22.46 8.02
N LEU A 436 23.96 -21.88 7.39
CA LEU A 436 23.01 -20.95 8.02
C LEU A 436 21.64 -21.58 8.27
N ARG A 437 21.37 -22.75 7.68
CA ARG A 437 20.06 -23.41 7.76
C ARG A 437 19.73 -23.88 9.17
N PHE A 438 20.73 -24.36 9.92
CA PHE A 438 20.58 -24.74 11.33
C PHE A 438 20.09 -23.56 12.17
N GLU A 439 20.81 -22.43 12.12
CA GLU A 439 20.47 -21.21 12.87
C GLU A 439 19.11 -20.65 12.44
N THR A 440 18.80 -20.70 11.14
CA THR A 440 17.51 -20.29 10.59
C THR A 440 16.36 -21.12 11.17
N LEU A 441 16.49 -22.45 11.18
CA LEU A 441 15.49 -23.35 11.76
C LEU A 441 15.35 -23.14 13.27
N LEU A 442 16.46 -22.96 13.98
CA LEU A 442 16.47 -22.69 15.41
C LEU A 442 15.74 -21.39 15.72
N ALA A 443 16.01 -20.31 14.98
CA ALA A 443 15.31 -19.04 15.12
C ALA A 443 13.81 -19.17 14.79
N LEU A 444 13.44 -19.95 13.78
CA LEU A 444 12.04 -20.21 13.42
C LEU A 444 11.28 -20.97 14.53
N VAL A 445 11.93 -21.93 15.20
CA VAL A 445 11.34 -22.66 16.33
C VAL A 445 11.22 -21.77 17.57
N LYS A 446 12.28 -21.03 17.92
CA LYS A 446 12.30 -20.12 19.08
C LYS A 446 11.22 -19.04 19.01
N ASN A 447 10.92 -18.53 17.81
CA ASN A 447 9.97 -17.44 17.59
C ASN A 447 8.56 -17.94 17.20
N ASN A 448 8.16 -19.12 17.65
CA ASN A 448 6.89 -19.73 17.33
C ASN A 448 6.20 -20.27 18.58
N GLU A 449 4.90 -19.97 18.71
CA GLU A 449 4.08 -20.40 19.84
C GLU A 449 3.09 -21.52 19.45
N CYS A 450 2.98 -21.85 18.16
CA CYS A 450 2.05 -22.86 17.68
C CYS A 450 2.69 -24.26 17.70
N SER A 451 2.21 -25.11 18.61
CA SER A 451 2.66 -26.50 18.81
C SER A 451 2.76 -27.31 17.51
N SER A 452 1.72 -27.30 16.66
CA SER A 452 1.74 -28.04 15.39
C SER A 452 2.76 -27.48 14.38
N MET A 453 2.99 -26.17 14.36
CA MET A 453 4.02 -25.57 13.49
C MET A 453 5.43 -25.85 14.00
N ILE A 454 5.65 -25.84 15.33
CA ILE A 454 6.91 -26.29 15.93
C ILE A 454 7.18 -27.75 15.54
N ALA A 455 6.18 -28.62 15.64
CA ALA A 455 6.30 -30.02 15.25
C ALA A 455 6.75 -30.20 13.79
N LEU A 456 6.19 -29.42 12.86
CA LEU A 456 6.58 -29.40 11.45
C LEU A 456 8.03 -28.92 11.26
N LEU A 457 8.46 -27.88 11.99
CA LEU A 457 9.84 -27.39 11.90
C LEU A 457 10.84 -28.43 12.43
N LEU A 458 10.52 -29.11 13.53
CA LEU A 458 11.34 -30.20 14.06
C LEU A 458 11.42 -31.40 13.10
N ASP A 459 10.33 -31.69 12.38
CA ASP A 459 10.35 -32.70 11.32
C ASP A 459 11.30 -32.31 10.17
N LEU A 460 11.42 -31.02 9.85
CA LEU A 460 12.39 -30.53 8.86
C LEU A 460 13.83 -30.64 9.38
N VAL A 461 14.10 -30.32 10.65
CA VAL A 461 15.41 -30.54 11.30
C VAL A 461 15.81 -32.01 11.22
N ARG A 462 14.86 -32.92 11.50
CA ARG A 462 15.09 -34.36 11.39
C ARG A 462 15.41 -34.79 9.96
N GLU A 463 14.82 -34.16 8.95
CA GLU A 463 15.12 -34.45 7.56
C GLU A 463 16.52 -33.96 7.14
N GLU A 464 16.94 -32.77 7.58
CA GLU A 464 18.32 -32.28 7.39
C GLU A 464 19.35 -33.24 8.00
N LEU A 465 19.10 -33.70 9.24
CA LEU A 465 19.93 -34.70 9.91
C LEU A 465 20.03 -36.01 9.11
N ARG A 466 18.91 -36.51 8.59
CA ARG A 466 18.88 -37.72 7.75
C ARG A 466 19.70 -37.55 6.47
N MET A 467 19.60 -36.38 5.84
CA MET A 467 20.33 -36.10 4.60
C MET A 467 21.83 -36.02 4.85
N GLU A 468 22.27 -35.34 5.91
CA GLU A 468 23.69 -35.27 6.30
C GLU A 468 24.25 -36.64 6.72
N TYR A 469 23.46 -37.44 7.46
CA TYR A 469 23.82 -38.81 7.82
C TYR A 469 24.02 -39.71 6.57
N ARG A 470 23.11 -39.63 5.58
CA ARG A 470 23.25 -40.35 4.31
C ARG A 470 24.49 -39.94 3.53
N GLN A 471 24.79 -38.64 3.48
CA GLN A 471 25.99 -38.13 2.80
C GLN A 471 27.26 -38.70 3.44
N ARG A 472 27.33 -38.72 4.78
CA ARG A 472 28.47 -39.29 5.51
C ARG A 472 28.69 -40.77 5.21
N ILE A 473 27.63 -41.57 5.21
CA ILE A 473 27.73 -43.01 4.86
C ILE A 473 28.18 -43.19 3.41
N SER A 474 27.68 -42.37 2.49
CA SER A 474 28.06 -42.42 1.08
C SER A 474 29.53 -42.04 0.86
N SER A 475 30.02 -41.01 1.56
CA SER A 475 31.42 -40.54 1.47
C SER A 475 32.41 -41.45 2.20
N GLY A 476 31.96 -42.20 3.21
CA GLY A 476 32.80 -43.17 3.93
C GLY A 476 33.29 -44.37 3.09
N ASN A 477 32.69 -44.59 1.92
CA ASN A 477 33.07 -45.66 0.99
C ASN A 477 34.08 -45.24 -0.09
N GLU A 478 34.42 -43.95 -0.23
CA GLU A 478 35.46 -43.45 -1.14
C GLU A 478 36.71 -43.06 -0.34
N VAL A 479 37.56 -44.05 -0.08
CA VAL A 479 38.80 -43.86 0.69
C VAL A 479 39.89 -43.23 -0.20
N ARG A 480 40.35 -42.04 0.25
CA ARG A 480 41.69 -41.45 0.11
C ARG A 480 42.21 -41.20 -1.32
N GLN A 481 42.17 -39.95 -1.75
CA GLN A 481 43.33 -39.19 -2.25
C GLN A 481 42.92 -37.78 -2.71
N SER A 482 43.09 -36.79 -1.85
CA SER A 482 43.67 -35.47 -2.18
C SER A 482 43.68 -34.60 -0.93
N GLU A 483 44.87 -34.26 -0.47
CA GLU A 483 45.11 -33.25 0.55
C GLU A 483 44.90 -31.86 -0.06
N SER A 484 43.64 -31.44 -0.30
CA SER A 484 43.33 -30.02 -0.58
C SER A 484 41.83 -29.65 -0.54
N SER A 485 41.03 -30.22 0.37
CA SER A 485 39.77 -29.57 0.74
C SER A 485 39.53 -29.76 2.24
N LEU A 486 39.37 -28.64 2.94
CA LEU A 486 38.93 -28.61 4.33
C LEU A 486 37.59 -29.36 4.40
N CYS A 487 37.62 -30.57 4.94
CA CYS A 487 36.43 -31.40 5.10
C CYS A 487 35.35 -30.61 5.86
N HIS A 488 34.20 -30.38 5.20
CA HIS A 488 33.02 -29.77 5.81
C HIS A 488 32.66 -30.48 7.12
N GLU A 489 32.85 -29.79 8.25
CA GLU A 489 32.24 -30.23 9.50
C GLU A 489 30.72 -30.33 9.30
N PRO A 490 30.07 -31.31 9.96
CA PRO A 490 28.62 -31.37 9.93
C PRO A 490 28.02 -30.08 10.48
N TYR A 491 26.93 -29.60 9.90
CA TYR A 491 26.20 -28.45 10.41
C TYR A 491 25.09 -28.87 11.38
N PHE A 492 24.41 -29.99 11.10
CA PHE A 492 23.32 -30.49 11.94
C PHE A 492 23.79 -31.60 12.87
N TRP A 493 24.79 -32.41 12.49
CA TRP A 493 25.32 -33.47 13.35
C TRP A 493 26.26 -32.97 14.46
N ARG A 494 25.73 -32.10 15.34
CA ARG A 494 26.44 -31.55 16.50
C ARG A 494 25.56 -31.63 17.77
N ALA A 495 26.17 -31.49 18.95
CA ALA A 495 25.46 -31.55 20.22
C ALA A 495 24.35 -30.48 20.33
N GLU A 496 24.52 -29.38 19.60
CA GLU A 496 23.61 -28.25 19.47
C GLU A 496 22.24 -28.66 18.92
N VAL A 497 22.08 -29.79 18.22
CA VAL A 497 20.75 -30.29 17.82
C VAL A 497 19.84 -30.57 19.01
N LEU A 498 20.40 -30.91 20.17
CA LEU A 498 19.62 -31.11 21.38
C LEU A 498 18.99 -29.81 21.89
N GLU A 499 19.47 -28.64 21.45
CA GLU A 499 18.85 -27.35 21.75
C GLU A 499 17.39 -27.30 21.24
N PHE A 500 17.11 -27.90 20.08
CA PHE A 500 15.73 -28.01 19.56
C PHE A 500 14.82 -28.82 20.48
N VAL A 501 15.34 -29.90 21.04
CA VAL A 501 14.60 -30.77 21.97
C VAL A 501 14.39 -30.04 23.29
N GLU A 502 15.43 -29.37 23.79
CA GLU A 502 15.38 -28.61 25.03
C GLU A 502 14.38 -27.46 24.97
N LEU A 503 14.32 -26.72 23.86
CA LEU A 503 13.35 -25.62 23.67
C LEU A 503 11.89 -26.06 23.85
N VAL A 504 11.56 -27.31 23.52
CA VAL A 504 10.20 -27.85 23.66
C VAL A 504 10.00 -28.51 25.02
N LEU A 505 10.96 -29.31 25.49
CA LEU A 505 10.82 -30.06 26.75
C LEU A 505 11.09 -29.21 27.99
N ARG A 506 11.76 -28.07 27.84
CA ARG A 506 12.02 -27.06 28.88
C ARG A 506 11.63 -25.67 28.39
N PRO A 507 10.32 -25.34 28.38
CA PRO A 507 9.83 -24.03 27.97
C PRO A 507 10.52 -22.88 28.73
N THR A 508 10.73 -21.75 28.04
CA THR A 508 11.42 -20.56 28.58
C THR A 508 10.71 -19.93 29.79
N LYS A 509 9.40 -20.14 29.92
CA LYS A 509 8.60 -19.71 31.08
C LYS A 509 8.84 -20.59 32.33
N GLY A 510 9.64 -21.65 32.22
CA GLY A 510 9.89 -22.63 33.26
C GLY A 510 8.79 -23.69 33.39
N GLY A 511 9.08 -24.80 34.07
CA GLY A 511 8.15 -25.91 34.25
C GLY A 511 8.11 -26.89 33.07
N PRO A 512 7.24 -27.92 33.11
CA PRO A 512 7.02 -28.83 31.98
C PRO A 512 6.19 -28.17 30.86
N PRO A 513 6.22 -28.71 29.63
CA PRO A 513 5.31 -28.29 28.55
C PRO A 513 3.84 -28.45 28.96
N SER A 514 2.98 -27.56 28.46
CA SER A 514 1.55 -27.54 28.79
C SER A 514 0.82 -28.57 27.95
N LEU A 515 0.36 -29.66 28.56
CA LEU A 515 -0.39 -30.70 27.88
C LEU A 515 -1.89 -30.58 28.20
N PRO A 516 -2.78 -30.73 27.20
CA PRO A 516 -2.54 -31.28 25.86
C PRO A 516 -2.10 -30.27 24.77
N GLU A 517 -2.00 -28.99 25.06
CA GLU A 517 -1.80 -27.93 24.06
C GLU A 517 -0.47 -28.08 23.27
N ASP A 518 0.59 -28.50 23.95
CA ASP A 518 1.94 -28.68 23.39
C ASP A 518 2.19 -30.11 22.86
N THR A 519 1.15 -30.94 22.72
CA THR A 519 1.29 -32.37 22.39
C THR A 519 2.07 -32.61 21.09
N ASP A 520 1.73 -31.92 20.00
CA ASP A 520 2.38 -32.11 18.69
C ASP A 520 3.88 -31.80 18.77
N ALA A 521 4.23 -30.65 19.37
CA ALA A 521 5.61 -30.24 19.54
C ALA A 521 6.40 -31.25 20.39
N VAL A 522 5.84 -31.67 21.53
CA VAL A 522 6.49 -32.63 22.45
C VAL A 522 6.73 -33.97 21.76
N LEU A 523 5.75 -34.50 21.03
CA LEU A 523 5.89 -35.76 20.30
C LEU A 523 6.97 -35.67 19.22
N SER A 524 7.03 -34.56 18.48
CA SER A 524 8.05 -34.35 17.45
C SER A 524 9.46 -34.22 18.07
N ALA A 525 9.59 -33.48 19.18
CA ALA A 525 10.85 -33.34 19.93
C ALA A 525 11.37 -34.68 20.46
N LEU A 526 10.51 -35.50 21.07
CA LEU A 526 10.87 -36.84 21.53
C LEU A 526 11.26 -37.75 20.36
N THR A 527 10.61 -37.60 19.22
CA THR A 527 10.95 -38.36 18.00
C THR A 527 12.31 -37.94 17.44
N LEU A 528 12.62 -36.65 17.45
CA LEU A 528 13.94 -36.11 17.07
C LEU A 528 15.04 -36.61 18.01
N TYR A 529 14.79 -36.59 19.32
CA TYR A 529 15.72 -37.12 20.32
C TYR A 529 15.98 -38.62 20.12
N LYS A 530 14.92 -39.41 19.97
CA LYS A 530 15.02 -40.84 19.68
C LYS A 530 15.82 -41.12 18.40
N PHE A 531 15.57 -40.35 17.34
CA PHE A 531 16.29 -40.49 16.08
C PHE A 531 17.79 -40.26 16.28
N SER A 532 18.16 -39.18 16.98
CA SER A 532 19.57 -38.84 17.26
C SER A 532 20.28 -39.92 18.08
N LEU A 533 19.64 -40.44 19.14
CA LEU A 533 20.20 -41.54 19.94
C LEU A 533 20.44 -42.83 19.15
N MET A 534 19.47 -43.23 18.32
CA MET A 534 19.57 -44.48 17.54
C MET A 534 20.67 -44.42 16.48
N THR A 535 20.96 -43.23 15.96
CA THR A 535 21.94 -43.02 14.89
C THR A 535 23.34 -42.73 15.42
N GLU A 536 23.50 -42.25 16.65
CA GLU A 536 24.81 -42.26 17.35
C GLU A 536 25.23 -43.67 17.81
N SER A 537 24.26 -44.54 18.07
CA SER A 537 24.50 -45.91 18.56
C SER A 537 24.74 -46.95 17.45
N ALA A 538 24.59 -46.55 16.17
CA ALA A 538 24.71 -47.39 14.97
C ALA A 538 26.03 -47.10 14.25
#